data_AF-A0A8D8ILX4-F1
#
_entry.id   AF-A0A8D8ILX4-F1
#
_cell.length_a   1.000
_cell.length_b   1.000
_cell.length_c   1.000
_cell.angle_alpha   90.00
_cell.angle_beta   90.00
_cell.angle_gamma   90.00
#
_symmetry.space_group_name_H-M   'P 1'
#
loop_
_entity.id
_entity.type
_entity.pdbx_description
1 polymer ?
#
loop_
_entity_poly.entity_id
_entity_poly.type
_entity_poly.pdbx_seq_one_letter_code
_entity_poly.pdbx_strand_id
1 'polypeptide(L)'
;MRKMDNRLKLDSEVRELKLGSTFTNPNPRTVFHTLKYDFKPASVDTSKPATLEVGTNKQVTVTVPHNDSSGVPNTVFKGNQRDYTRKECVLIIDRVTGEI
;
A
#
# COMPACT_ATOMS: atom_id res chain seq x y z
N MET A 1 -25.98 3.48 20.00
CA MET A 1 -24.74 3.56 19.19
C MET A 1 -23.58 3.85 20.16
N ARG A 2 -22.62 2.93 20.35
CA ARG A 2 -21.48 3.17 21.27
C ARG A 2 -20.61 4.28 20.66
N LYS A 3 -20.35 5.35 21.42
CA LYS A 3 -19.48 6.46 20.98
C LYS A 3 -18.05 5.94 20.77
N MET A 4 -17.33 6.55 19.82
CA MET A 4 -15.99 6.13 19.36
C MET A 4 -14.93 6.26 20.48
N ASP A 5 -15.08 7.26 21.34
CA ASP A 5 -14.29 7.50 22.56
C ASP A 5 -14.11 6.23 23.41
N ASN A 6 -15.19 5.52 23.70
CA ASN A 6 -15.20 4.30 24.52
C ASN A 6 -14.49 3.12 23.85
N ARG A 7 -14.38 3.10 22.51
CA ARG A 7 -13.67 2.04 21.79
C ARG A 7 -12.17 2.29 21.75
N LEU A 8 -11.77 3.56 21.70
CA LEU A 8 -10.37 3.98 21.63
C LEU A 8 -9.75 4.22 23.00
N LYS A 9 -10.57 4.19 24.08
CA LYS A 9 -10.19 4.58 25.45
C LYS A 9 -9.63 6.01 25.50
N LEU A 10 -10.13 6.87 24.62
CA LEU A 10 -9.83 8.29 24.65
C LEU A 10 -10.82 8.96 25.62
N ASP A 11 -10.33 9.86 26.44
CA ASP A 11 -11.15 10.76 27.24
C ASP A 11 -11.69 11.92 26.39
N SER A 12 -12.31 12.91 27.03
CA SER A 12 -12.82 14.11 26.36
C SER A 12 -11.76 15.21 26.21
N GLU A 13 -10.48 14.92 26.48
CA GLU A 13 -9.43 15.93 26.37
C GLU A 13 -9.10 16.24 24.90
N VAL A 14 -8.80 17.51 24.65
CA VAL A 14 -8.28 17.96 23.36
C VAL A 14 -6.79 17.61 23.29
N ARG A 15 -6.40 16.88 22.25
CA ARG A 15 -5.02 16.44 22.03
C ARG A 15 -4.53 16.94 20.68
N GLU A 16 -3.25 17.26 20.61
CA GLU A 16 -2.60 17.61 19.34
C GLU A 16 -2.53 16.36 18.45
N LEU A 17 -2.93 16.51 17.18
CA LEU A 17 -2.79 15.46 16.17
C LEU A 17 -1.45 15.61 15.46
N LYS A 18 -0.53 14.66 15.67
CA LYS A 18 0.77 14.70 15.01
C LYS A 18 0.70 14.06 13.62
N LEU A 19 0.66 14.91 12.59
CA LEU A 19 0.75 14.45 11.21
C LEU A 19 2.19 14.11 10.84
N GLY A 20 2.41 12.90 10.33
CA GLY A 20 3.71 12.50 9.79
C GLY A 20 4.17 13.41 8.64
N SER A 21 5.48 13.48 8.42
CA SER A 21 6.11 14.32 7.40
C SER A 21 5.62 14.06 5.97
N THR A 22 4.99 12.91 5.73
CA THR A 22 4.34 12.59 4.45
C THR A 22 3.15 13.49 4.14
N PHE A 23 2.51 14.13 5.12
CA PHE A 23 1.40 15.08 4.91
C PHE A 23 1.87 16.48 4.54
N THR A 24 3.06 16.88 5.01
CA THR A 24 3.57 18.24 4.89
C THR A 24 4.65 18.38 3.82
N ASN A 25 5.27 17.28 3.38
CA ASN A 25 6.31 17.32 2.36
C ASN A 25 5.68 17.37 0.94
N PRO A 26 5.83 18.49 0.20
CA PRO A 26 5.36 18.58 -1.18
C PRO A 26 6.17 17.69 -2.14
N ASN A 27 7.39 17.30 -1.76
CA ASN A 27 8.32 16.49 -2.55
C ASN A 27 8.79 15.26 -1.74
N PRO A 28 7.94 14.24 -1.56
CA PRO A 28 8.31 13.05 -0.82
C PRO A 28 9.51 12.35 -1.46
N ARG A 29 10.56 12.08 -0.67
CA ARG A 29 11.75 11.34 -1.11
C ARG A 29 11.42 9.88 -1.50
N THR A 30 10.33 9.34 -0.96
CA THR A 30 9.88 7.97 -1.19
C THR A 30 8.37 7.98 -1.39
N VAL A 31 7.91 7.33 -2.46
CA VAL A 31 6.49 7.15 -2.79
C VAL A 31 6.22 5.65 -2.85
N PHE A 32 5.09 5.23 -2.27
CA PHE A 32 4.65 3.85 -2.28
C PHE A 32 3.56 3.68 -3.34
N HIS A 33 3.62 2.58 -4.08
CA HIS A 33 2.59 2.19 -5.04
C HIS A 33 1.90 0.93 -4.56
N THR A 34 0.57 0.91 -4.61
CA THR A 34 -0.22 -0.27 -4.30
C THR A 34 -0.60 -0.97 -5.61
N LEU A 35 -0.15 -2.22 -5.75
CA LEU A 35 -0.57 -3.11 -6.84
C LEU A 35 -1.69 -3.99 -6.32
N LYS A 36 -2.88 -3.84 -6.89
CA LYS A 36 -4.02 -4.73 -6.61
C LYS A 36 -4.25 -5.63 -7.81
N TYR A 37 -4.10 -6.93 -7.61
CA TYR A 37 -4.42 -7.96 -8.56
C TYR A 37 -5.41 -8.94 -7.91
N ASP A 38 -6.33 -9.46 -8.71
CA ASP A 38 -7.39 -10.39 -8.28
C ASP A 38 -6.96 -11.85 -8.34
N PHE A 39 -5.85 -12.16 -9.03
CA PHE A 39 -5.37 -13.52 -9.19
C PHE A 39 -3.85 -13.64 -8.96
N LYS A 40 -3.45 -14.45 -7.97
CA LYS A 40 -2.09 -14.97 -7.83
C LYS A 40 -2.05 -16.36 -8.46
N PRO A 41 -1.28 -16.61 -9.53
CA PRO A 41 -1.18 -17.94 -10.11
C PRO A 41 -0.66 -18.96 -9.10
N ALA A 42 -1.15 -20.19 -9.18
CA ALA A 42 -0.71 -21.28 -8.29
C ALA A 42 0.78 -21.65 -8.50
N SER A 43 1.34 -21.34 -9.66
CA SER A 43 2.68 -21.76 -10.10
C SER A 43 3.75 -20.67 -10.02
N VAL A 44 3.56 -19.60 -9.24
CA VAL A 44 4.57 -18.54 -9.08
C VAL A 44 5.84 -19.08 -8.43
N ASP A 45 6.97 -18.81 -9.07
CA ASP A 45 8.29 -19.11 -8.51
C ASP A 45 8.71 -17.96 -7.58
N THR A 46 8.67 -18.21 -6.27
CA THR A 46 9.08 -17.21 -5.28
C THR A 46 10.59 -17.06 -5.13
N SER A 47 11.38 -17.92 -5.77
CA SER A 47 12.85 -17.81 -5.79
C SER A 47 13.36 -16.84 -6.87
N LYS A 48 12.53 -16.55 -7.87
CA LYS A 48 12.85 -15.66 -8.99
C LYS A 48 12.17 -14.29 -8.80
N PRO A 49 12.87 -13.17 -9.05
CA PRO A 49 12.27 -11.84 -8.93
C PRO A 49 11.23 -11.61 -10.02
N ALA A 50 10.13 -10.94 -9.66
CA ALA A 50 9.20 -10.36 -10.63
C ALA A 50 9.75 -9.04 -11.18
N THR A 51 9.38 -8.69 -12.41
CA THR A 51 9.75 -7.40 -13.02
C THR A 51 8.56 -6.46 -13.07
N LEU A 52 8.82 -5.17 -12.84
CA LEU A 52 7.86 -4.08 -12.91
C LEU A 52 8.39 -3.05 -13.91
N GLU A 53 7.64 -2.80 -14.98
CA GLU A 53 7.96 -1.80 -15.99
C GLU A 53 6.89 -0.71 -15.99
N VAL A 54 7.33 0.55 -15.90
CA VAL A 54 6.47 1.72 -16.05
C VAL A 54 6.77 2.36 -17.40
N GLY A 55 5.87 2.15 -18.35
CA GLY A 55 5.96 2.66 -19.71
C GLY A 55 5.42 4.08 -19.86
N THR A 56 5.35 4.54 -21.10
CA THR A 56 4.70 5.81 -21.45
C THR A 56 3.20 5.76 -21.13
N ASN A 57 2.58 6.93 -20.97
CA ASN A 57 1.13 7.05 -20.66
C ASN A 57 0.69 6.30 -19.40
N LYS A 58 1.57 6.22 -18.38
CA LYS A 58 1.28 5.55 -17.10
C LYS A 58 0.99 4.05 -17.24
N GLN A 59 1.38 3.41 -18.36
CA GLN A 59 1.24 1.97 -18.50
C GLN A 59 2.15 1.24 -17.50
N VAL A 60 1.61 0.27 -16.79
CA VAL A 60 2.35 -0.57 -15.83
C VAL A 60 2.26 -2.02 -16.27
N THR A 61 3.40 -2.67 -16.44
CA THR A 61 3.51 -4.10 -16.75
C THR A 61 4.21 -4.81 -15.61
N VAL A 62 3.59 -5.84 -15.04
CA VAL A 62 4.18 -6.72 -14.03
C VAL A 62 4.36 -8.10 -14.63
N THR A 63 5.59 -8.60 -14.65
CA THR A 63 5.89 -9.96 -15.11
C THR A 63 6.31 -10.81 -13.91
N VAL A 64 5.56 -11.87 -13.63
CA VAL A 64 5.80 -12.78 -12.52
C VAL A 64 6.25 -14.13 -13.07
N PRO A 65 7.43 -14.64 -12.67
CA PRO A 65 7.94 -15.91 -13.15
C PRO A 65 7.17 -17.09 -12.58
N HIS A 66 7.06 -18.16 -13.37
CA HIS A 66 6.58 -19.45 -12.90
C HIS A 66 7.70 -20.45 -12.66
N ASN A 67 7.35 -21.50 -11.93
CA ASN A 67 8.18 -22.69 -11.80
C ASN A 67 8.32 -23.37 -13.17
N ASP A 68 9.47 -23.99 -13.43
CA ASP A 68 9.82 -24.59 -14.73
C ASP A 68 8.86 -25.74 -15.13
N SER A 69 8.12 -26.30 -14.17
CA SER A 69 7.11 -27.35 -14.37
C SER A 69 5.75 -26.86 -14.89
N SER A 70 5.55 -25.54 -15.06
CA SER A 70 4.24 -24.96 -15.35
C SER A 70 3.87 -24.89 -16.84
N GLY A 71 4.82 -25.15 -17.76
CA GLY A 71 4.61 -25.07 -19.21
C GLY A 71 4.43 -23.66 -19.78
N VAL A 72 4.15 -22.65 -18.94
CA VAL A 72 4.06 -21.23 -19.30
C VAL A 72 5.08 -20.46 -18.46
N PRO A 73 6.09 -19.80 -19.07
CA PRO A 73 7.25 -19.31 -18.32
C PRO A 73 6.91 -18.19 -17.33
N ASN A 74 5.97 -17.30 -17.67
CA ASN A 74 5.63 -16.15 -16.84
C ASN A 74 4.14 -15.79 -16.94
N THR A 75 3.60 -15.14 -15.92
CA THR A 75 2.33 -14.40 -15.98
C THR A 75 2.60 -12.91 -16.13
N VAL A 76 1.93 -12.25 -17.09
CA VAL A 76 2.06 -10.81 -17.35
C VAL A 76 0.76 -10.10 -17.01
N PHE A 77 0.82 -9.15 -16.08
CA PHE A 77 -0.27 -8.24 -15.74
C PHE A 77 0.00 -6.87 -16.37
N LYS A 78 -0.97 -6.34 -17.13
CA LYS A 78 -0.91 -5.00 -17.69
C LYS A 78 -2.01 -4.14 -17.09
N GLY A 79 -1.63 -2.98 -16.59
CA GLY A 79 -2.54 -1.99 -16.02
C GLY A 79 -2.08 -0.57 -16.33
N ASN A 80 -2.79 0.39 -15.75
CA ASN A 80 -2.38 1.79 -15.80
C ASN A 80 -2.24 2.30 -14.37
N GLN A 81 -1.15 3.00 -14.09
CA GLN A 81 -0.99 3.76 -12.86
C GLN A 81 -2.07 4.85 -12.84
N ARG A 82 -2.82 4.86 -11.74
CA ARG A 82 -3.77 5.91 -11.42
C ARG A 82 -3.17 6.79 -10.34
N ASP A 83 -3.39 8.09 -10.45
CA ASP A 83 -2.99 9.01 -9.39
C ASP A 83 -3.84 8.71 -8.16
N TYR A 84 -3.18 8.43 -7.06
CA TYR A 84 -3.86 8.17 -5.80
C TYR A 84 -4.24 9.51 -5.18
N THR A 85 -5.49 9.93 -5.37
CA THR A 85 -5.96 11.26 -4.95
C THR A 85 -6.26 11.38 -3.46
N ARG A 86 -6.21 10.28 -2.71
CA ARG A 86 -6.51 10.24 -1.27
C ARG A 86 -5.32 9.68 -0.51
N LYS A 87 -4.85 10.36 0.54
CA LYS A 87 -3.84 9.76 1.43
C LYS A 87 -4.52 8.73 2.32
N GLU A 88 -3.96 7.52 2.38
CA GLU A 88 -4.29 6.56 3.42
C GLU A 88 -3.40 6.83 4.63
N CYS A 89 -3.99 6.82 5.83
CA CYS A 89 -3.26 7.04 7.07
C CYS A 89 -3.59 5.97 8.10
N VAL A 90 -2.61 5.72 8.97
CA VAL A 90 -2.80 4.91 10.17
C VAL A 90 -2.88 5.87 11.34
N LEU A 91 -3.94 5.75 12.15
CA LEU A 91 -4.04 6.43 13.43
C LEU A 91 -3.39 5.54 14.48
N ILE A 92 -2.34 6.03 15.13
CA ILE A 92 -1.66 5.34 16.22
C ILE A 92 -2.12 6.02 17.51
N ILE A 93 -2.44 5.23 18.53
CA ILE A 93 -2.83 5.76 19.84
C ILE A 93 -2.01 5.02 20.88
N ASP A 94 -1.12 5.75 21.55
CA ASP A 94 -0.45 5.22 22.72
C ASP A 94 -1.45 5.23 23.89
N ARG A 95 -1.75 4.05 24.43
CA ARG A 95 -2.73 3.90 25.52
C ARG A 95 -2.16 4.26 26.90
N VAL A 96 -0.85 4.39 27.03
CA VAL A 96 -0.17 4.75 28.28
C VAL A 96 -0.04 6.27 28.38
N THR A 97 0.44 6.91 27.31
CA THR A 97 0.64 8.37 27.26
C THR A 97 -0.59 9.13 26.74
N GLY A 98 -1.46 8.45 25.99
CA GLY A 98 -2.56 9.09 25.28
C GLY A 98 -2.12 9.91 24.07
N GLU A 99 -0.90 9.71 23.56
CA GLU A 99 -0.42 10.38 22.35
C GLU A 99 -1.13 9.85 21.09
N ILE A 100 -1.39 10.76 20.13
CA ILE A 100 -2.09 10.52 18.86
C ILE A 100 -1.23 10.97 17.67
#